data_AF-A0A8S9UX81-F1
#
_entry.id   AF-A0A8S9UX81-F1
#
_cell.length_a   1.000
_cell.length_b   1.000
_cell.length_c   1.000
_cell.angle_alpha   90.00
_cell.angle_beta   90.00
_cell.angle_gamma   90.00
#
_symmetry.space_group_name_H-M   'P 1'
#
loop_
_entity.id
_entity.type
_entity.pdbx_description
1 polymer ?
#
loop_
_entity_poly.entity_id
_entity_poly.type
_entity_poly.pdbx_seq_one_letter_code
_entity_poly.pdbx_strand_id
1 'polypeptide(L)'
;MGFFTPSPTINYNFVAGIYAFFTALCVLLSVLHFYTPKLEGFYIVLVPFVPCFFWSLVVRHIWLKQPEKIDEDANESKKDK
;
A
#
# COMPACT_ATOMS: atom_id res chain seq x y z
N MET A 1 18.43 -1.76 1.86
CA MET A 1 17.05 -1.46 1.42
C MET A 1 16.38 -0.68 2.54
N GLY A 2 15.93 0.55 2.28
CA GLY A 2 15.19 1.32 3.28
C GLY A 2 13.77 0.78 3.42
N PHE A 3 13.16 1.00 4.58
CA PHE A 3 11.80 0.55 4.90
C PHE A 3 10.76 1.04 3.88
N PHE A 4 10.94 2.25 3.34
CA PHE A 4 10.03 2.81 2.32
C PHE A 4 10.55 2.69 0.88
N THR A 5 11.70 2.03 0.66
CA THR A 5 12.27 1.88 -0.68
C THR A 5 11.49 0.82 -1.46
N PRO A 6 10.83 1.17 -2.58
CA PRO A 6 10.10 0.20 -3.38
C PRO A 6 11.05 -0.75 -4.12
N SER A 7 10.65 -2.02 -4.25
CA SER A 7 11.32 -2.98 -5.13
C SER A 7 10.88 -2.78 -6.58
N PRO A 8 11.78 -2.78 -7.56
CA PRO A 8 11.42 -2.65 -8.98
C PRO A 8 10.62 -3.84 -9.52
N THR A 9 10.65 -5.00 -8.84
CA THR A 9 9.96 -6.22 -9.27
C THR A 9 8.53 -6.36 -8.74
N ILE A 10 8.10 -5.46 -7.85
CA ILE A 10 6.80 -5.55 -7.17
C ILE A 10 5.83 -4.52 -7.75
N ASN A 11 4.62 -4.98 -8.11
CA ASN A 11 3.54 -4.09 -8.51
C ASN A 11 2.83 -3.53 -7.27
N TYR A 12 3.16 -2.29 -6.90
CA TYR A 12 2.57 -1.64 -5.72
C TYR A 12 1.11 -1.20 -5.89
N ASN A 13 0.56 -1.16 -7.12
CA ASN A 13 -0.90 -1.00 -7.29
C ASN A 13 -1.65 -2.23 -6.78
N PHE A 14 -1.15 -3.44 -7.10
CA PHE A 14 -1.75 -4.69 -6.63
C PHE A 14 -1.64 -4.82 -5.10
N VAL A 15 -0.45 -4.56 -4.54
CA VAL A 15 -0.22 -4.62 -3.08
C VAL A 15 -1.16 -3.66 -2.34
N ALA A 16 -1.25 -2.41 -2.78
CA ALA A 16 -2.15 -1.43 -2.17
C ALA A 16 -3.63 -1.86 -2.29
N GLY A 17 -4.03 -2.46 -3.42
CA GLY A 17 -5.38 -2.97 -3.63
C GLY A 17 -5.75 -4.12 -2.68
N ILE A 18 -4.87 -5.10 -2.49
CA ILE A 18 -5.12 -6.22 -1.55
C ILE A 18 -5.20 -5.72 -0.11
N TYR A 19 -4.30 -4.84 0.31
CA TYR A 19 -4.34 -4.29 1.66
C TYR A 19 -5.55 -3.38 1.89
N ALA A 20 -5.97 -2.62 0.87
CA ALA A 20 -7.22 -1.86 0.92
C ALA A 20 -8.43 -2.78 1.11
N PHE A 21 -8.51 -3.88 0.35
CA PHE A 21 -9.60 -4.85 0.43
C PHE A 21 -9.74 -5.45 1.83
N PHE A 22 -8.64 -5.97 2.41
CA PHE A 22 -8.69 -6.58 3.74
C PHE A 22 -8.86 -5.53 4.86
N THR A 23 -8.37 -4.31 4.67
CA THR A 23 -8.66 -3.20 5.59
C THR A 23 -10.14 -2.85 5.57
N ALA A 24 -10.76 -2.78 4.40
CA ALA A 24 -12.20 -2.56 4.27
C ALA A 24 -13.01 -3.71 4.89
N LEU A 25 -12.58 -4.95 4.70
CA LEU A 25 -13.19 -6.12 5.34
C LEU A 25 -13.04 -6.08 6.87
N CYS A 26 -11.90 -5.62 7.38
CA CYS A 26 -11.67 -5.40 8.81
C CYS A 26 -12.68 -4.39 9.37
N VAL A 27 -12.87 -3.26 8.70
CA VAL A 27 -13.85 -2.23 9.09
C VAL A 27 -15.27 -2.81 9.04
N LEU A 28 -15.61 -3.52 7.98
CA LEU A 28 -16.93 -4.16 7.83
C LEU A 28 -17.23 -5.12 8.99
N LEU A 29 -16.29 -6.03 9.30
CA LEU A 29 -16.45 -6.99 10.40
C LEU A 29 -16.46 -6.29 11.77
N SER A 30 -15.65 -5.25 11.94
CA SER A 30 -15.64 -4.45 13.17
C SER A 30 -16.97 -3.74 13.40
N VAL A 31 -17.62 -3.25 12.34
CA VAL A 31 -18.97 -2.66 12.42
C VAL A 31 -20.01 -3.76 12.68
N LEU A 32 -19.92 -4.88 11.95
CA LEU A 32 -20.92 -5.95 12.04
C LEU A 32 -20.91 -6.65 13.41
N HIS A 33 -19.77 -6.64 14.11
CA HIS A 33 -19.65 -7.10 15.50
C HIS A 33 -20.70 -6.43 16.42
N PHE A 34 -21.05 -5.16 16.22
CA PHE A 34 -22.07 -4.49 17.04
C PHE A 34 -23.50 -5.02 16.81
N TYR A 35 -23.74 -5.76 15.73
CA TYR A 35 -25.06 -6.27 15.37
C TYR A 35 -25.23 -7.77 15.63
N THR A 36 -24.13 -8.52 15.75
CA THR A 36 -24.18 -9.96 16.00
C THR A 36 -22.99 -10.44 16.83
N PRO A 37 -23.22 -11.05 18.02
CA PRO A 37 -22.15 -11.58 18.85
C PRO A 37 -21.43 -12.78 18.20
N LYS A 38 -22.00 -13.39 17.15
CA LYS A 38 -21.37 -14.50 16.40
C LYS A 38 -20.08 -14.09 15.70
N LEU A 39 -19.83 -12.79 15.52
CA LEU A 39 -18.64 -12.24 14.87
C LEU A 39 -17.70 -11.55 15.85
N GLU A 40 -17.86 -11.80 17.15
CA GLU A 40 -16.98 -11.27 18.18
C GLU A 40 -15.52 -11.65 17.89
N GLY A 41 -14.67 -10.63 17.77
CA GLY A 41 -13.23 -10.80 17.52
C GLY A 41 -12.83 -11.17 16.08
N PHE A 42 -13.75 -11.39 15.16
CA PHE A 42 -13.42 -11.82 13.79
C PHE A 42 -12.57 -10.78 13.03
N TYR A 43 -12.76 -9.50 13.31
CA TYR A 43 -11.98 -8.42 12.69
C TYR A 43 -10.52 -8.39 13.17
N ILE A 44 -10.18 -8.99 14.32
CA ILE A 44 -8.83 -8.93 14.92
C ILE A 44 -7.79 -9.56 14.00
N VAL A 45 -8.14 -10.65 13.31
CA VAL A 45 -7.22 -11.31 12.36
C VAL A 45 -6.85 -10.40 11.18
N LEU A 46 -7.66 -9.38 10.90
CA LEU A 46 -7.44 -8.43 9.82
C LEU A 46 -6.78 -7.11 10.28
N VAL A 47 -6.62 -6.90 11.59
CA VAL A 47 -6.00 -5.68 12.15
C VAL A 47 -4.59 -5.41 11.57
N PRO A 48 -3.71 -6.42 11.34
CA PRO A 48 -2.40 -6.17 10.74
C PRO A 48 -2.46 -5.56 9.32
N PHE A 49 -3.57 -5.71 8.59
CA PHE A 49 -3.71 -5.12 7.25
C PHE A 49 -3.84 -3.59 7.29
N VAL A 50 -4.31 -3.01 8.39
CA VAL A 50 -4.47 -1.56 8.54
C VAL A 50 -3.13 -0.81 8.46
N PRO A 51 -2.12 -1.09 9.31
CA PRO A 51 -0.82 -0.44 9.20
C PRO A 51 -0.11 -0.79 7.88
N CYS A 52 -0.27 -2.02 7.38
CA CYS A 52 0.27 -2.43 6.08
C CYS A 52 -0.33 -1.64 4.92
N PHE A 53 -1.62 -1.31 4.99
CA PHE A 53 -2.28 -0.49 3.98
C PHE A 53 -1.67 0.92 3.93
N PHE A 54 -1.55 1.60 5.07
CA PHE A 54 -0.92 2.92 5.14
C PHE A 54 0.51 2.91 4.60
N TRP A 55 1.30 1.90 4.99
CA TRP A 55 2.62 1.72 4.43
C TRP A 55 2.58 1.59 2.91
N SER A 56 1.73 0.70 2.38
CA SER A 56 1.68 0.42 0.95
C SER A 56 1.33 1.66 0.14
N LEU A 57 0.52 2.59 0.68
CA LEU A 57 0.24 3.87 0.04
C LEU A 57 1.51 4.74 -0.05
N VAL A 58 2.30 4.81 1.02
CA VAL A 58 3.57 5.56 1.04
C VAL A 58 4.55 4.97 0.01
N VAL A 59 4.74 3.66 0.02
CA VAL A 59 5.69 3.01 -0.90
C VAL A 59 5.20 3.07 -2.34
N ARG A 60 3.90 2.93 -2.57
CA ARG A 60 3.29 3.13 -3.90
C ARG A 60 3.53 4.55 -4.40
N HIS A 61 3.38 5.57 -3.55
CA HIS A 61 3.64 6.97 -3.91
C HIS A 61 5.09 7.18 -4.33
N ILE A 62 6.04 6.57 -3.60
CA ILE A 62 7.47 6.62 -3.95
C ILE A 62 7.74 5.87 -5.26
N TRP A 63 7.14 4.70 -5.44
CA TRP A 63 7.27 3.89 -6.66
C TRP A 63 6.78 4.62 -7.91
N LEU A 64 5.65 5.31 -7.82
CA LEU A 64 5.10 6.10 -8.93
C LEU A 64 5.97 7.31 -9.32
N LYS A 65 6.83 7.80 -8.41
CA LYS A 65 7.78 8.90 -8.68
C LYS A 65 9.11 8.44 -9.29
N GLN A 66 9.40 7.13 -9.32
CA GLN A 66 10.62 6.62 -9.95
C GLN A 66 10.70 6.88 -11.46
N PRO A 67 9.64 6.65 -12.28
CA PRO A 67 9.71 6.93 -13.71
C PRO A 67 10.00 8.41 -14.02
N GLU A 68 9.42 9.34 -13.24
CA GLU A 68 9.64 10.79 -13.40
C GLU A 68 11.12 11.17 -13.24
N LYS A 69 11.81 10.61 -12.23
CA LYS A 69 13.24 10.86 -12.01
C LYS A 69 14.14 10.29 -13.10
N ILE A 70 13.83 9.09 -13.59
CA ILE A 70 14.63 8.43 -14.63
C ILE A 70 14.55 9.23 -15.94
N ASP A 71 13.38 9.76 -16.26
CA ASP A 71 13.17 10.60 -17.46
C ASP A 71 13.80 12.00 -17.31
N GLU A 72 13.77 12.60 -16.11
CA GLU A 72 14.47 13.86 -15.80
C GLU A 72 16.00 13.70 -15.91
N ASP A 73 16.58 12.70 -15.24
CA ASP A 73 18.02 12.42 -15.26
C ASP A 73 18.51 12.13 -16.70
N ALA A 74 17.71 11.42 -17.50
CA ALA A 74 18.03 11.11 -18.90
C ALA A 74 17.94 12.33 -19.83
N ASN A 75 17.11 13.33 -19.52
CA ASN A 75 17.02 14.58 -20.27
C ASN A 75 18.12 15.56 -19.90
N GLU A 76 18.52 15.62 -18.64
CA GLU A 76 19.62 16.48 -18.17
C GLU A 76 20.97 16.00 -18.74
N SER A 77 21.24 14.69 -18.74
CA SER A 77 22.44 14.11 -19.36
C SER A 77 22.56 14.37 -20.87
N LYS A 78 21.46 14.64 -21.57
CA LYS A 78 21.46 14.99 -23.01
C LYS A 78 21.69 16.47 -23.29
N LYS A 79 21.59 17.36 -22.29
CA LYS A 79 21.87 18.80 -22.44
C LYS A 79 23.36 19.14 -22.25
N ASP A 80 24.09 18.30 -21.51
CA ASP A 80 25.53 18.46 -21.27
C ASP A 80 26.42 17.87 -22.40
N LYS A 81 25.84 17.54 -23.55
CA LYS A 81 26.53 16.93 -24.70
C LYS A 81 26.23 17.67 -25.99
#